data_AF-A0A530ANZ3-F1
#
_entry.id   AF-A0A530ANZ3-F1
#
_cell.length_a   1.000
_cell.length_b   1.000
_cell.length_c   1.000
_cell.angle_alpha   90.00
_cell.angle_beta   90.00
_cell.angle_gamma   90.00
#
_symmetry.space_group_name_H-M   'P 1'
#
loop_
_entity.id
_entity.type
_entity.pdbx_description
1 polymer ?
#
loop_
_entity_poly.entity_id
_entity_poly.type
_entity_poly.pdbx_seq_one_letter_code
_entity_poly.pdbx_strand_id
1 'polypeptide(L)' 'MKSHSIALIPGDGIGRDVTAAAWSVLETAARHAGFALTGTEFPWSC' A
#
# COMPACT_ATOMS: atom_id res chain seq x y z
N MET A 1 17.04 3.45 -8.70
CA MET A 1 15.77 3.85 -8.04
C MET A 1 15.66 3.09 -6.74
N LYS A 2 15.50 3.75 -5.59
CA LYS A 2 15.29 3.05 -4.31
C LYS A 2 13.89 2.43 -4.31
N SER A 3 13.78 1.21 -3.81
CA SER A 3 12.48 0.54 -3.61
C SER A 3 12.25 0.31 -2.12
N HIS A 4 11.03 0.55 -1.67
CA HIS A 4 10.61 0.30 -0.29
C HIS A 4 9.56 -0.81 -0.28
N SER A 5 9.78 -1.81 0.57
CA SER A 5 8.80 -2.88 0.80
C SER A 5 7.81 -2.45 1.88
N ILE A 6 6.52 -2.54 1.57
CA ILE A 6 5.42 -2.15 2.45
C ILE A 6 4.54 -3.38 2.71
N ALA A 7 4.35 -3.71 3.98
CA ALA A 7 3.34 -4.68 4.39
C ALA A 7 1.97 -3.98 4.42
N LEU A 8 1.04 -4.44 3.58
CA LEU A 8 -0.33 -3.96 3.54
C LEU A 8 -1.18 -4.84 4.46
N ILE A 9 -1.74 -4.24 5.49
CA ILE A 9 -2.55 -4.93 6.51
C ILE A 9 -3.93 -4.28 6.52
N PRO A 10 -4.84 -4.68 5.61
CA PRO A 10 -6.11 -3.98 5.41
C PRO A 10 -7.10 -4.14 6.59
N GLY A 11 -6.98 -5.21 7.38
CA GLY A 11 -7.91 -5.49 8.48
C GLY A 11 -9.35 -5.72 7.99
N ASP A 12 -10.32 -5.35 8.84
CA ASP A 12 -11.74 -5.65 8.65
C ASP A 12 -12.56 -4.47 8.11
N GLY A 13 -13.81 -4.76 7.71
CA GLY A 13 -14.79 -3.74 7.30
C GLY A 13 -14.30 -2.92 6.11
N ILE A 14 -14.38 -1.60 6.22
CA ILE A 14 -13.93 -0.69 5.15
C ILE A 14 -12.40 -0.63 5.00
N GLY A 15 -11.64 -1.26 5.91
CA GLY A 15 -10.18 -1.26 5.92
C GLY A 15 -9.58 -1.71 4.59
N ARG A 16 -10.17 -2.73 3.94
CA ARG A 16 -9.79 -3.19 2.60
C ARG A 16 -9.92 -2.11 1.53
N ASP A 17 -11.07 -1.46 1.47
CA ASP A 17 -11.35 -0.47 0.43
C ASP A 17 -10.51 0.80 0.61
N VAL A 18 -10.38 1.28 1.85
CA VAL A 18 -9.58 2.49 2.14
C VAL A 18 -8.08 2.24 1.97
N THR A 19 -7.60 1.02 2.28
CA THR A 19 -6.19 0.64 2.06
C THR A 19 -5.86 0.58 0.57
N ALA A 20 -6.76 0.00 -0.24
CA ALA A 20 -6.61 -0.03 -1.70
C ALA A 20 -6.58 1.39 -2.29
N ALA A 21 -7.49 2.27 -1.86
CA ALA A 21 -7.51 3.66 -2.29
C ALA A 21 -6.23 4.42 -1.90
N ALA A 22 -5.73 4.22 -0.67
CA ALA A 22 -4.49 4.81 -0.20
C ALA A 22 -3.28 4.30 -1.02
N TRP A 23 -3.26 3.02 -1.38
CA TRP A 23 -2.19 2.43 -2.19
C TRP A 23 -2.07 3.11 -3.56
N SER A 24 -3.18 3.39 -4.25
CA SER A 24 -3.16 4.10 -5.53
C SER A 24 -2.56 5.51 -5.43
N VAL A 25 -2.81 6.21 -4.32
CA VAL A 25 -2.22 7.53 -4.04
C VAL A 25 -0.72 7.39 -3.80
N LEU A 26 -0.30 6.41 -3.01
CA LEU A 26 1.10 6.15 -2.69
C LEU A 26 1.92 5.78 -3.94
N GLU A 27 1.40 4.92 -4.82
CA GLU A 27 2.06 4.58 -6.08
C GLU A 27 2.29 5.83 -6.94
N THR A 28 1.29 6.71 -7.02
CA THR A 28 1.41 7.96 -7.77
C THR A 28 2.44 8.90 -7.15
N ALA A 29 2.38 9.11 -5.83
CA ALA A 29 3.34 9.93 -5.11
C ALA A 29 4.78 9.41 -5.27
N ALA A 30 4.98 8.09 -5.15
CA ALA A 30 6.28 7.44 -5.31
C ALA A 30 6.88 7.67 -6.70
N ARG A 31 6.07 7.50 -7.76
CA ARG A 31 6.50 7.82 -9.14
C ARG A 31 6.96 9.26 -9.28
N HIS A 32 6.22 10.22 -8.73
CA HIS A 32 6.59 11.65 -8.79
C HIS A 32 7.84 11.96 -7.96
N ALA A 33 8.08 11.24 -6.86
CA ALA A 33 9.22 11.42 -5.99
C ALA A 33 10.48 10.62 -6.40
N GLY A 34 10.41 9.81 -7.47
CA GLY A 34 11.56 9.08 -8.00
C GLY A 34 11.98 7.84 -7.20
N PHE A 35 11.04 7.23 -6.48
CA PHE A 35 11.24 5.93 -5.81
C PHE A 35 10.10 4.96 -6.14
N ALA A 36 10.31 3.69 -5.84
CA ALA A 36 9.31 2.64 -6.02
C ALA A 36 8.80 2.11 -4.67
N LEU A 37 7.58 1.59 -4.69
CA LEU A 37 6.98 0.87 -3.58
C LEU A 37 6.64 -0.55 -4.05
N THR A 38 6.85 -1.53 -3.18
CA THR A 38 6.42 -2.92 -3.39
C THR A 38 5.50 -3.28 -2.22
N GLY A 39 4.21 -3.46 -2.52
CA GLY A 39 3.21 -3.85 -1.54
C GLY A 39 3.09 -5.37 -1.46
N THR A 40 3.08 -5.91 -0.25
CA THR A 40 2.68 -7.29 0.01
C THR A 40 1.51 -7.26 0.99
N GLU A 41 0.36 -7.76 0.56
CA GLU A 41 -0.79 -7.92 1.45
C GLU A 41 -0.59 -9.10 2.40
N PHE A 42 -0.87 -8.86 3.68
CA PHE A 42 -0.88 -9.88 4.71
C PHE A 42 -2.28 -9.96 5.35
N PRO A 43 -2.81 -11.18 5.55
CA PRO A 43 -4.04 -11.35 6.29
C PRO A 43 -3.81 -10.93 7.75
N TRP A 44 -4.76 -10.19 8.30
CA TRP A 44 -4.76 -9.81 9.70
C TRP A 44 -6.19 -9.57 10.15
N SER A 45 -6.47 -9.98 11.38
CA SER A 45 -7.83 -10.11 11.93
C SER A 45 -8.60 -11.32 11.36
N CYS A 46 -9.89 -11.44 11.70
CA CYS A 46 -10.70 -12.64 11.49
C CYS A 46 -11.23 -12.84 10.07
#